data_AF-A0A5B8XK53-F1
#
_entry.id   AF-A0A5B8XK53-F1
#
_cell.length_a   1.000
_cell.length_b   1.000
_cell.length_c   1.000
_cell.angle_alpha   90.00
_cell.angle_beta   90.00
_cell.angle_gamma   90.00
#
_symmetry.space_group_name_H-M   'P 1'
#
loop_
_entity.id
_entity.type
_entity.pdbx_description
1 polymer ?
#
loop_
_entity_poly.entity_id
_entity_poly.type
_entity_poly.pdbx_seq_one_letter_code
_entity_poly.pdbx_strand_id
1 'polypeptide(L)'
;MSLGILNHLIIHMSRCEVTSSTVSRGNNVPKSNKKTRRTIKNSVANRKFFSKVFGSYVYLKCTKAACDTIIKHGGIDCYVLNVKNSRISDEISAIKTRMLKCIENKNLTEMTPEQIQFL
;
A
#
# COMPACT_ATOMS: atom_id res chain seq x y z
N MET A 1 -14.26 -22.37 17.90
CA MET A 1 -13.26 -22.19 16.81
C MET A 1 -13.74 -21.32 15.63
N SER A 2 -14.86 -20.60 15.71
CA SER A 2 -15.40 -19.85 14.55
C SER A 2 -15.28 -18.32 14.63
N LEU A 3 -15.06 -17.71 15.81
CA LEU A 3 -14.99 -16.24 15.93
C LEU A 3 -13.67 -15.61 15.45
N GLY A 4 -12.58 -16.38 15.38
CA GLY A 4 -11.26 -15.85 14.96
C GLY A 4 -11.19 -15.48 13.47
N ILE A 5 -11.80 -16.30 12.62
CA ILE A 5 -11.74 -16.15 11.16
C ILE A 5 -12.61 -14.97 10.70
N LEU A 6 -13.78 -14.77 11.33
CA LEU A 6 -14.71 -13.70 10.98
C LEU A 6 -14.14 -12.31 11.30
N ASN A 7 -13.45 -12.17 12.45
CA ASN A 7 -12.82 -10.91 12.84
C ASN A 7 -11.64 -10.54 11.92
N HIS A 8 -10.85 -11.52 11.50
CA HIS A 8 -9.75 -11.31 10.54
C HIS A 8 -10.26 -10.76 9.20
N LEU A 9 -11.36 -11.32 8.67
CA LEU A 9 -11.92 -10.91 7.38
C LEU A 9 -12.47 -9.48 7.38
N ILE A 10 -13.13 -9.07 8.47
CA ILE A 10 -13.72 -7.72 8.62
C ILE A 10 -12.64 -6.65 8.73
N ILE A 11 -11.56 -6.93 9.47
CA ILE A 11 -10.40 -6.02 9.62
C ILE A 11 -9.69 -5.85 8.26
N HIS A 12 -9.57 -6.92 7.48
CA HIS A 12 -8.91 -6.88 6.17
C HIS A 12 -9.71 -6.11 5.11
N MET A 13 -11.04 -6.11 5.19
CA MET A 13 -11.91 -5.40 4.23
C MET A 13 -11.81 -3.87 4.33
N SER A 14 -11.38 -3.36 5.48
CA SER A 14 -11.42 -1.92 5.82
C SER A 14 -10.05 -1.34 6.16
N ARG A 15 -8.97 -2.11 5.92
CA ARG A 15 -7.58 -1.69 6.00
C ARG A 15 -7.13 -1.09 4.67
N CYS A 16 -6.34 -0.04 4.73
CA CYS A 16 -5.65 0.50 3.56
C CYS A 16 -4.39 -0.32 3.27
N GLU A 17 -4.22 -0.76 2.03
CA GLU A 17 -3.08 -1.55 1.58
C GLU A 17 -1.81 -0.69 1.44
N VAL A 18 -1.91 0.63 1.47
CA VAL A 18 -0.76 1.55 1.30
C VAL A 18 -0.15 1.96 2.65
N THR A 19 -0.96 2.50 3.56
CA THR A 19 -0.55 3.09 4.84
C THR A 19 -0.94 2.26 6.05
N SER A 20 -1.48 1.04 5.84
CA SER A 20 -2.00 0.14 6.89
C SER A 20 -3.06 0.74 7.82
N SER A 21 -3.63 1.91 7.49
CA SER A 21 -4.66 2.57 8.29
C SER A 21 -5.91 1.70 8.40
N THR A 22 -6.33 1.39 9.63
CA THR A 22 -7.51 0.56 9.94
C THR A 22 -8.65 1.40 10.51
N VAL A 23 -9.80 0.76 10.68
CA VAL A 23 -10.96 1.33 11.38
C VAL A 23 -10.58 1.65 12.82
N SER A 24 -10.87 2.86 13.26
CA SER A 24 -10.65 3.27 14.65
C SER A 24 -11.96 3.30 15.44
N ARG A 25 -11.88 3.00 16.74
CA ARG A 25 -13.01 3.12 17.67
C ARG A 25 -12.85 4.44 18.42
N GLY A 26 -13.90 5.26 18.41
CA GLY A 26 -13.93 6.54 19.11
C GLY A 26 -15.16 6.68 19.99
N ASN A 27 -15.31 7.84 20.61
CA ASN A 27 -16.50 8.19 21.37
C ASN A 27 -17.19 9.41 20.75
N ASN A 28 -18.51 9.44 20.76
CA ASN A 28 -19.26 10.69 20.63
C ASN A 28 -19.30 11.34 22.02
N VAL A 29 -19.02 12.65 22.08
CA VAL A 29 -19.01 13.43 23.31
C VAL A 29 -20.04 14.56 23.18
N PRO A 30 -21.23 14.41 23.79
CA PRO A 30 -22.23 15.47 23.82
C PRO A 30 -21.90 16.50 24.91
N LYS A 31 -22.64 17.62 24.95
CA LYS A 31 -22.49 18.67 25.97
C LYS A 31 -22.64 18.16 27.41
N SER A 32 -23.45 17.12 27.62
CA SER A 32 -23.63 16.43 28.90
C SER A 32 -22.46 15.51 29.30
N ASN A 33 -21.42 15.41 28.47
CA ASN A 33 -20.23 14.57 28.64
C ASN A 33 -20.48 13.06 28.81
N LYS A 34 -21.71 12.59 28.59
CA LYS A 34 -22.05 11.16 28.57
C LYS A 34 -21.58 10.53 27.25
N LYS A 35 -20.40 9.92 27.28
CA LYS A 35 -19.71 9.38 26.10
C LYS A 35 -20.44 8.13 25.57
N THR A 36 -20.68 8.06 24.26
CA THR A 36 -21.18 6.85 23.58
C THR A 36 -20.16 6.31 22.58
N ARG A 37 -20.02 4.99 22.48
CA ARG A 37 -19.04 4.35 21.57
C ARG A 37 -19.48 4.52 20.12
N ARG A 38 -18.57 4.93 19.24
CA ARG A 38 -18.76 4.95 17.79
C ARG A 38 -17.59 4.34 17.03
N THR A 39 -17.87 3.88 15.83
CA THR A 39 -16.86 3.36 14.90
C THR A 39 -16.54 4.42 13.84
N ILE A 40 -15.26 4.73 13.64
CA ILE A 40 -14.78 5.68 12.64
C ILE A 40 -14.21 4.87 11.48
N LYS A 41 -14.96 4.85 10.38
CA LYS A 41 -14.58 4.15 9.15
C LYS A 41 -13.69 5.04 8.28
N ASN A 42 -12.65 4.43 7.70
CA ASN A 42 -11.84 5.09 6.68
C ASN A 42 -12.51 4.98 5.30
N SER A 43 -12.39 6.00 4.45
CA SER A 43 -12.90 6.00 3.07
C SER A 43 -11.98 5.16 2.16
N VAL A 44 -12.05 3.83 2.29
CA VAL A 44 -11.27 2.87 1.49
C VAL A 44 -12.02 2.58 0.19
N ALA A 45 -11.31 2.65 -0.94
CA ALA A 45 -11.83 2.28 -2.26
C ALA A 45 -10.75 1.58 -3.10
N ASN A 46 -11.17 0.67 -3.98
CA ASN A 46 -10.27 0.05 -4.96
C ASN A 46 -9.86 1.11 -6.00
N ARG A 47 -8.55 1.29 -6.19
CA ARG A 47 -7.97 2.24 -7.15
C ARG A 47 -6.92 1.53 -7.99
N LYS A 48 -6.77 1.98 -9.24
CA LYS A 48 -5.76 1.50 -10.17
C LYS A 48 -4.63 2.52 -10.28
N PHE A 49 -3.39 2.06 -10.19
CA PHE A 49 -2.19 2.88 -10.39
C PHE A 49 -1.36 2.26 -11.51
N PHE A 50 -0.94 3.06 -12.47
CA PHE A 50 -0.03 2.59 -13.51
C PHE A 50 1.40 2.57 -12.98
N SER A 51 2.09 1.43 -13.11
CA SER A 51 3.50 1.30 -12.75
C SER A 51 4.36 1.22 -14.02
N LYS A 52 5.35 2.10 -14.11
CA LYS A 52 6.32 2.11 -15.22
C LYS A 52 7.28 0.92 -15.12
N VAL A 53 7.62 0.53 -13.89
CA VAL A 53 8.53 -0.61 -13.66
C VAL A 53 7.90 -1.91 -14.17
N PHE A 54 6.62 -2.14 -13.86
CA PHE A 54 5.89 -3.34 -14.30
C PHE A 54 5.27 -3.25 -15.70
N GLY A 55 5.14 -2.05 -16.28
CA GLY A 55 4.40 -1.85 -17.54
C GLY A 55 2.91 -2.22 -17.46
N SER A 56 2.34 -2.27 -16.25
CA SER A 56 0.99 -2.73 -15.99
C SER A 56 0.34 -1.96 -14.84
N TYR A 57 -0.98 -2.12 -14.69
CA TYR A 57 -1.74 -1.51 -13.60
C TYR A 57 -1.68 -2.37 -12.33
N VAL A 58 -1.44 -1.70 -11.20
CA VAL A 58 -1.54 -2.26 -9.86
C VAL A 58 -2.86 -1.82 -9.23
N TYR A 59 -3.64 -2.78 -8.75
CA TYR A 59 -4.90 -2.52 -8.05
C TYR A 59 -4.67 -2.55 -6.55
N LEU A 60 -5.06 -1.48 -5.85
CA LEU A 60 -4.88 -1.33 -4.42
C LEU A 60 -6.14 -0.75 -3.75
N LYS A 61 -6.43 -1.18 -2.53
CA LYS A 61 -7.39 -0.56 -1.61
C LYS A 61 -6.75 0.63 -0.92
N CYS A 62 -7.08 1.80 -1.39
CA CYS A 62 -6.52 3.06 -0.93
C CYS A 62 -7.56 3.92 -0.23
N THR A 63 -7.14 4.60 0.83
CA THR A 63 -7.88 5.75 1.35
C THR A 63 -7.61 6.98 0.50
N LYS A 64 -8.49 7.98 0.56
CA LYS A 64 -8.26 9.27 -0.10
C LYS A 64 -6.91 9.89 0.29
N ALA A 65 -6.59 9.91 1.59
CA ALA A 65 -5.32 10.42 2.08
C ALA A 65 -4.10 9.66 1.51
N ALA A 66 -4.20 8.33 1.41
CA ALA A 66 -3.14 7.53 0.79
C ALA A 66 -2.96 7.85 -0.71
N CYS A 67 -4.07 8.02 -1.45
CA CYS A 67 -4.00 8.46 -2.85
C CYS A 67 -3.30 9.82 -2.98
N ASP A 68 -3.65 10.78 -2.13
CA ASP A 68 -3.05 12.12 -2.15
C ASP A 68 -1.54 12.05 -1.83
N THR A 69 -1.11 11.16 -0.92
CA THR A 69 0.32 10.94 -0.66
C THR A 69 1.05 10.35 -1.85
N ILE A 70 0.46 9.35 -2.53
CA ILE A 70 1.07 8.74 -3.73
C ILE A 70 1.27 9.81 -4.82
N ILE A 71 0.29 10.69 -5.01
CA ILE A 71 0.38 11.79 -5.98
C ILE A 71 1.48 12.77 -5.58
N LYS A 72 1.58 13.16 -4.31
CA LYS A 72 2.66 14.03 -3.80
C LYS A 72 4.05 13.45 -4.01
N HIS A 73 4.19 12.13 -3.93
CA HIS A 73 5.45 11.44 -4.20
C HIS A 73 5.77 11.25 -5.69
N GLY A 74 4.88 11.64 -6.60
CA GLY A 74 5.10 11.51 -8.05
C GLY A 74 4.70 10.15 -8.62
N GLY A 75 3.83 9.40 -7.94
CA GLY A 75 3.30 8.12 -8.41
C GLY A 75 3.65 6.94 -7.49
N ILE A 76 3.11 5.77 -7.83
CA ILE A 76 3.24 4.57 -7.00
C ILE A 76 4.69 4.09 -6.90
N ASP A 77 5.41 4.09 -8.02
CA ASP A 77 6.79 3.58 -8.06
C ASP A 77 7.72 4.43 -7.17
N CYS A 78 7.60 5.76 -7.27
CA CYS A 78 8.37 6.69 -6.45
C CYS A 78 8.02 6.56 -4.96
N TYR A 79 6.73 6.35 -4.64
CA TYR A 79 6.30 6.11 -3.26
C TYR A 79 6.94 4.85 -2.68
N VAL A 80 6.88 3.73 -3.40
CA VAL A 80 7.37 2.42 -2.94
C VAL A 80 8.89 2.43 -2.68
N LEU A 81 9.65 3.11 -3.55
CA LEU A 81 11.11 3.18 -3.44
C LEU A 81 11.56 4.11 -2.31
N ASN A 82 10.93 5.28 -2.16
CA ASN A 82 11.39 6.33 -1.24
C ASN A 82 10.91 6.15 0.20
N VAL A 83 9.77 5.48 0.43
CA VAL A 83 9.21 5.36 1.77
C VAL A 83 9.93 4.26 2.57
N LYS A 84 10.16 4.53 3.86
CA LYS A 84 10.76 3.58 4.81
C LYS A 84 9.86 2.36 5.01
N ASN A 85 10.46 1.18 5.10
CA ASN A 85 9.72 -0.09 5.27
C ASN A 85 8.83 -0.10 6.53
N SER A 86 9.15 0.65 7.57
CA SER A 86 8.33 0.76 8.79
C SER A 86 6.99 1.48 8.61
N ARG A 87 6.84 2.27 7.54
CA ARG A 87 5.61 3.02 7.23
C ARG A 87 4.78 2.37 6.12
N ILE A 88 5.26 1.26 5.59
CA ILE A 88 4.71 0.56 4.45
C ILE A 88 3.88 -0.64 4.95
N SER A 89 2.80 -0.98 4.24
CA SER A 89 2.03 -2.21 4.51
C SER A 89 2.69 -3.44 3.87
N ASP A 90 2.37 -4.63 4.37
CA ASP A 90 2.89 -5.91 3.87
C ASP A 90 2.68 -6.09 2.35
N GLU A 91 1.53 -5.62 1.82
CA GLU A 91 1.25 -5.71 0.39
C GLU A 91 2.19 -4.84 -0.45
N ILE A 92 2.48 -3.62 0.03
CA ILE A 92 3.43 -2.73 -0.64
C ILE A 92 4.86 -3.23 -0.47
N SER A 93 5.19 -3.87 0.65
CA SER A 93 6.49 -4.52 0.85
C SER A 93 6.71 -5.67 -0.15
N ALA A 94 5.67 -6.46 -0.41
CA ALA A 94 5.68 -7.49 -1.46
C ALA A 94 5.86 -6.86 -2.85
N ILE A 95 5.15 -5.77 -3.15
CA ILE A 95 5.32 -5.01 -4.40
C ILE A 95 6.75 -4.47 -4.54
N LYS A 96 7.33 -3.91 -3.47
CA LYS A 96 8.70 -3.39 -3.46
C LYS A 96 9.71 -4.48 -3.82
N THR A 97 9.59 -5.64 -3.19
CA THR A 97 10.44 -6.79 -3.48
C THR A 97 10.32 -7.23 -4.94
N ARG A 98 9.09 -7.26 -5.47
CA ARG A 98 8.84 -7.59 -6.89
C ARG A 98 9.43 -6.54 -7.83
N MET A 99 9.33 -5.24 -7.50
CA MET A 99 9.91 -4.15 -8.28
C MET A 99 11.43 -4.26 -8.34
N LEU A 100 12.09 -4.50 -7.21
CA LEU A 100 13.55 -4.65 -7.16
C LEU A 100 14.03 -5.79 -8.07
N LYS A 101 13.37 -6.96 -8.01
CA LYS A 101 13.64 -8.08 -8.93
C LYS A 101 13.43 -7.71 -10.40
N CYS A 102 12.36 -6.98 -10.72
CA CYS A 102 12.12 -6.52 -12.09
C CYS A 102 13.21 -5.54 -12.57
N ILE A 103 13.73 -4.70 -11.69
CA ILE A 103 14.82 -3.78 -12.00
C ILE A 103 16.12 -4.56 -12.25
N GLU A 104 16.47 -5.49 -11.37
CA GLU A 104 17.63 -6.38 -11.54
C GLU A 104 17.58 -7.12 -12.89
N ASN A 105 16.44 -7.69 -13.25
CA ASN A 105 16.26 -8.39 -14.52
C ASN A 105 16.41 -7.47 -15.74
N LYS A 106 15.94 -6.21 -15.67
CA LYS A 106 16.13 -5.24 -16.76
C LYS A 106 17.61 -4.88 -16.93
N ASN A 107 18.33 -4.71 -15.82
CA ASN A 107 19.76 -4.43 -15.86
C ASN A 107 20.55 -5.59 -16.51
N LEU A 108 20.15 -6.85 -16.27
CA LEU A 108 20.74 -8.02 -16.93
C LEU A 108 20.48 -8.06 -18.44
N THR A 109 19.32 -7.59 -18.89
CA THR A 109 18.98 -7.52 -20.32
C THR A 109 19.64 -6.35 -21.06
N GLU A 110 20.01 -5.29 -20.34
CA GLU A 110 20.69 -4.10 -20.87
C GLU A 110 22.22 -4.18 -20.81
N MET A 111 22.79 -5.26 -20.24
CA MET A 111 24.19 -5.61 -20.46
C MET A 111 24.38 -5.99 -21.92
N THR A 112 24.73 -5.00 -22.75
CA THR A 112 25.09 -5.22 -24.15
C THR A 112 26.18 -6.31 -24.24
N PRO A 113 26.12 -7.22 -25.22
CA PRO A 113 27.11 -8.31 -25.36
C PRO A 113 28.57 -7.81 -25.46
N GLU A 114 28.79 -6.54 -25.77
CA GLU A 114 30.11 -5.87 -25.78
C GLU A 114 30.80 -5.85 -24.40
N GLN A 115 30.05 -5.87 -23.28
CA GLN A 115 30.64 -5.91 -21.93
C GLN A 115 31.05 -7.32 -21.48
N ILE A 116 30.64 -8.37 -22.20
CA ILE A 116 31.00 -9.76 -21.91
C ILE A 116 32.35 -10.13 -22.55
N GLN A 117 32.84 -9.34 -23.52
CA GLN A 117 34.02 -9.66 -24.35
C GLN A 117 35.39 -9.42 -23.68
N PHE A 118 35.45 -8.93 -22.42
CA PHE A 118 36.73 -8.64 -21.74
C PHE A 118 36.92 -9.38 -20.40
N LEU A 119 36.23 -10.51 -20.23
CA LEU A 119 36.54 -11.55 -19.23
C LEU A 119 36.98 -12.83 -19.95
#